data_AF-A0A162X2X6-F1
#
_entry.id   AF-A0A162X2X6-F1
#
_cell.length_a   1.000
_cell.length_b   1.000
_cell.length_c   1.000
_cell.angle_alpha   90.00
_cell.angle_beta   90.00
_cell.angle_gamma   90.00
#
_symmetry.space_group_name_H-M   'P 1'
#
loop_
_entity.id
_entity.type
_entity.pdbx_description
1 polymer ?
#
loop_
_entity_poly.entity_id
_entity_poly.type
_entity_poly.pdbx_seq_one_letter_code
_entity_poly.pdbx_strand_id
1 'polypeptide(L)' 'IKKRRRGNLPKEVTEFLKTWLVRHKKHPYPTEKEKLELAYRTGLTVNQISNWFINARRR' A
#
# COMPACT_ATOMS: atom_id res chain seq x y z
N ILE A 1 -24.85 6.95 -1.86
CA ILE A 1 -23.36 7.09 -1.85
C ILE A 1 -22.78 6.18 -2.94
N LYS A 2 -22.33 6.72 -4.07
CA LYS A 2 -21.82 5.92 -5.20
C LYS A 2 -20.47 5.30 -4.83
N LYS A 3 -20.41 3.97 -4.61
CA LYS A 3 -19.14 3.23 -4.53
C LYS A 3 -18.42 3.36 -5.88
N ARG A 4 -17.40 4.22 -5.96
CA ARG A 4 -16.51 4.31 -7.12
C ARG A 4 -15.94 2.92 -7.42
N ARG A 5 -16.06 2.48 -8.68
CA ARG A 5 -15.47 1.22 -9.15
C ARG A 5 -13.97 1.23 -8.85
N ARG A 6 -13.46 0.10 -8.32
CA ARG A 6 -12.04 -0.09 -7.98
C ARG A 6 -11.21 -0.07 -9.26
N GLY A 7 -10.70 1.10 -9.64
CA GLY A 7 -9.60 1.18 -10.59
C GLY A 7 -8.34 0.59 -9.96
N ASN A 8 -7.47 0.01 -10.79
CA ASN A 8 -6.11 -0.33 -10.35
C ASN A 8 -5.42 0.92 -9.80
N LEU A 9 -4.57 0.74 -8.80
CA LEU A 9 -3.72 1.84 -8.33
C LEU A 9 -2.82 2.31 -9.47
N PRO A 10 -2.48 3.61 -9.54
CA PRO A 10 -1.49 4.11 -10.50
C PRO A 10 -0.18 3.32 -10.41
N LYS A 11 0.50 3.12 -11.56
CA LYS A 11 1.75 2.34 -11.61
C LYS A 11 2.79 2.87 -10.63
N GLU A 12 2.98 4.18 -10.59
CA GLU A 12 3.93 4.86 -9.69
C GLU A 12 3.64 4.53 -8.22
N VAL A 13 2.37 4.56 -7.81
CA VAL A 13 1.96 4.18 -6.45
C VAL A 13 2.30 2.72 -6.18
N THR A 14 2.01 1.81 -7.12
CA THR A 14 2.32 0.39 -6.94
C THR A 14 3.82 0.11 -6.89
N GLU A 15 4.64 0.80 -7.70
CA GLU A 15 6.10 0.64 -7.68
C GLU A 15 6.71 1.19 -6.40
N PHE A 16 6.19 2.31 -5.88
CA PHE A 16 6.60 2.85 -4.59
C PHE A 16 6.33 1.86 -3.44
N LEU A 17 5.11 1.28 -3.39
CA LEU A 17 4.75 0.31 -2.35
C LEU A 17 5.54 -1.01 -2.48
N LYS A 18 5.78 -1.49 -3.71
CA LYS A 18 6.65 -2.65 -3.96
C LYS A 18 8.08 -2.41 -3.51
N THR A 19 8.62 -1.20 -3.74
CA THR A 19 9.95 -0.82 -3.28
C THR A 19 10.05 -0.93 -1.76
N TRP A 20 9.05 -0.44 -1.03
CA TRP A 20 8.98 -0.63 0.42
C TRP A 20 8.94 -2.12 0.78
N LEU A 21 8.12 -2.92 0.09
CA LEU A 21 7.98 -4.36 0.36
C LEU A 21 9.31 -5.12 0.17
N VAL A 22 10.04 -4.84 -0.91
CA VAL A 22 11.34 -5.47 -1.21
C VAL A 22 12.38 -5.08 -0.15
N ARG A 23 12.40 -3.81 0.28
CA ARG A 23 13.28 -3.35 1.37
C ARG A 23 12.97 -4.03 2.70
N HIS A 24 11.71 -4.41 2.93
CA HIS A 24 11.24 -5.10 4.14
C HIS A 24 10.98 -6.59 3.92
N LYS A 25 11.66 -7.23 2.97
CA LYS A 25 11.42 -8.65 2.59
C LYS A 25 11.48 -9.62 3.78
N LYS A 26 12.33 -9.35 4.79
CA LYS A 26 12.44 -10.18 6.00
C LYS A 26 11.21 -10.08 6.91
N HIS A 27 10.58 -8.91 6.97
CA HIS A 27 9.41 -8.65 7.81
C HIS A 27 8.47 -7.64 7.11
N PRO A 28 7.65 -8.09 6.14
CA PRO A 28 6.86 -7.22 5.25
C PRO A 28 5.56 -6.69 5.90
N TYR A 29 5.64 -6.26 7.16
CA TYR A 29 4.52 -5.79 7.96
C TYR A 29 4.78 -4.35 8.39
N PRO A 30 4.22 -3.36 7.67
CA PRO A 30 4.42 -1.96 8.05
C PRO A 30 3.75 -1.70 9.40
N THR A 31 4.47 -1.01 10.28
CA THR A 31 3.95 -0.43 11.51
C THR A 31 2.90 0.65 11.22
N GLU A 32 2.13 1.07 12.22
CA GLU A 32 1.14 2.15 12.03
C GLU A 32 1.79 3.46 11.55
N LYS A 33 2.97 3.80 12.07
CA LYS A 33 3.75 4.96 11.61
C LYS A 33 4.13 4.85 10.14
N GLU A 34 4.58 3.68 9.70
CA GLU A 34 4.93 3.46 8.30
C GLU A 34 3.69 3.48 7.41
N LYS A 35 2.56 2.93 7.85
CA LYS A 35 1.31 3.03 7.09
C LYS A 35 0.86 4.48 6.90
N LEU A 36 1.00 5.32 7.91
CA LEU A 36 0.72 6.75 7.82
C LEU A 36 1.65 7.46 6.83
N GLU A 37 2.95 7.16 6.87
CA GLU A 37 3.92 7.73 5.92
C GLU A 37 3.64 7.28 4.48
N LEU A 38 3.35 5.99 4.28
CA LEU A 38 3.01 5.43 2.97
C LEU A 38 1.71 6.04 2.44
N ALA A 39 0.71 6.22 3.30
CA ALA A 39 -0.55 6.89 2.97
C ALA A 39 -0.31 8.34 2.54
N TYR A 40 0.47 9.10 3.32
CA TYR A 40 0.83 10.48 3.02
C TYR A 40 1.54 10.60 1.66
N ARG A 41 2.54 9.76 1.38
CA ARG A 41 3.31 9.80 0.12
C ARG A 41 2.53 9.37 -1.10
N THR A 42 1.54 8.50 -0.96
CA THR A 42 0.81 7.92 -2.10
C THR A 42 -0.58 8.54 -2.31
N GLY A 43 -1.03 9.38 -1.39
CA GLY A 43 -2.41 9.90 -1.39
C GLY A 43 -3.46 8.82 -1.11
N LEU A 44 -3.06 7.63 -0.65
CA LEU A 44 -3.96 6.55 -0.29
C LEU A 44 -4.37 6.66 1.18
N THR A 45 -5.55 6.13 1.49
CA THR A 45 -5.95 5.93 2.88
C THR A 45 -5.13 4.80 3.54
N VAL A 46 -4.94 4.87 4.86
CA VAL A 46 -4.29 3.80 5.64
C VAL A 46 -4.95 2.43 5.42
N ASN A 47 -6.28 2.41 5.22
CA ASN A 47 -7.00 1.18 4.91
C ASN A 47 -6.66 0.63 3.51
N GLN A 48 -6.48 1.49 2.50
CA GLN A 48 -6.01 1.07 1.17
C GLN A 48 -4.58 0.53 1.24
N ILE A 49 -3.69 1.17 2.00
CA ILE A 49 -2.33 0.68 2.26
C ILE A 49 -2.37 -0.71 2.91
N SER A 50 -3.15 -0.87 3.98
CA SER A 50 -3.28 -2.15 4.70
C SER A 50 -3.78 -3.27 3.78
N ASN A 51 -4.83 -3.00 3.00
CA ASN A 51 -5.37 -3.96 2.04
C ASN A 51 -4.39 -4.30 0.92
N TRP A 52 -3.63 -3.30 0.44
CA TRP A 52 -2.61 -3.54 -0.57
C TRP A 52 -1.53 -4.48 -0.05
N PHE A 53 -0.99 -4.23 1.14
CA PHE A 53 0.05 -5.08 1.75
C PHE A 53 -0.43 -6.50 2.07
N ILE A 54 -1.69 -6.67 2.50
CA ILE A 54 -2.29 -8.01 2.67
C ILE A 54 -2.27 -8.78 1.35
N ASN A 55 -2.70 -8.15 0.25
CA ASN A 55 -2.75 -8.81 -1.05
C ASN A 55 -1.37 -8.99 -1.68
N ALA A 56 -0.46 -8.02 -1.50
CA ALA A 56 0.88 -8.06 -2.06
C ALA A 56 1.74 -9.17 -1.43
N ARG A 57 1.57 -9.46 -0.14
CA ARG A 57 2.27 -10.59 0.53
C ARG A 57 1.75 -11.97 0.14
N ARG A 58 0.51 -12.06 -0.31
CA ARG A 58 -0.11 -13.33 -0.76
C ARG A 58 0.27 -13.71 -2.18
N ARG A 59 0.92 -12.79 -2.91
CA ARG A 59 1.39 -12.96 -4.28
C ARG A 59 2.90 -13.18 -4.26
#